data_AF-A0A846D348-F1
#
_entry.id   AF-A0A846D348-F1
#
_cell.length_a   1.000
_cell.length_b   1.000
_cell.length_c   1.000
_cell.angle_alpha   90.00
_cell.angle_beta   90.00
_cell.angle_gamma   90.00
#
_symmetry.space_group_name_H-M   'P 1'
#
loop_
_entity.id
_entity.type
_entity.pdbx_description
1 polymer ?
#
loop_
_entity_poly.entity_id
_entity_poly.type
_entity_poly.pdbx_seq_one_letter_code
_entity_poly.pdbx_strand_id
1 'polypeptide(L)'
;MKSVLKQKGIDSPEILKQIITDTVQTQSNLVSNDLQVNNIDAAKAVNFAKLLIEAPGSKDALTQHLKQSEVKFYGFEVYGFEGGGCLCDNSIDTQLQKQYLGEEMFSKLTFINCKQDSQCRKKNIFSNTWEVNGKLYPGVKNLIQLARLSEYQGSHNFAEVFIDMAEALEKKAKFEEALEKKAKLEEAQMLYADAQKLDISLANNLSKKP
;
A
#
# COMPACT_ATOMS: atom_id res chain seq x y z
N MET A 1 -15.45 -6.49 -0.42
CA MET A 1 -14.05 -6.05 -0.29
C MET A 1 -13.28 -5.97 -1.61
N LYS A 2 -13.71 -6.65 -2.69
CA LYS A 2 -13.21 -6.41 -4.06
C LYS A 2 -13.48 -4.99 -4.60
N SER A 3 -14.32 -4.17 -3.95
CA SER A 3 -14.70 -2.84 -4.47
C SER A 3 -13.88 -1.66 -3.90
N VAL A 4 -13.19 -1.80 -2.78
CA VAL A 4 -12.44 -0.68 -2.15
C VAL A 4 -11.00 -0.59 -2.66
N LEU A 5 -10.39 -1.72 -3.00
CA LEU A 5 -9.04 -1.76 -3.60
C LEU A 5 -9.06 -1.46 -5.10
N LYS A 6 -10.11 -1.90 -5.81
CA LYS A 6 -10.35 -1.61 -7.23
C LYS A 6 -10.69 -0.14 -7.50
N GLN A 7 -11.24 0.57 -6.51
CA GLN A 7 -11.48 2.02 -6.57
C GLN A 7 -10.21 2.86 -6.31
N LYS A 8 -9.13 2.24 -5.80
CA LYS A 8 -7.89 2.94 -5.40
C LYS A 8 -6.72 2.73 -6.36
N GLY A 9 -6.88 2.03 -7.48
CA GLY A 9 -5.87 1.89 -8.53
C GLY A 9 -4.61 1.09 -8.15
N ILE A 10 -4.57 0.49 -6.96
CA ILE A 10 -3.46 -0.36 -6.52
C ILE A 10 -3.83 -1.82 -6.85
N ASP A 11 -3.70 -2.18 -8.12
CA ASP A 11 -4.09 -3.50 -8.64
C ASP A 11 -2.89 -4.34 -9.13
N SER A 12 -1.65 -3.91 -8.86
CA SER A 12 -0.45 -4.69 -9.21
C SER A 12 0.20 -5.31 -7.96
N PRO A 13 0.05 -6.63 -7.77
CA PRO A 13 0.78 -7.42 -6.77
C PRO A 13 2.30 -7.21 -6.81
N GLU A 14 2.85 -6.87 -7.98
CA GLU A 14 4.27 -6.64 -8.23
C GLU A 14 4.75 -5.35 -7.55
N ILE A 15 3.95 -4.28 -7.56
CA ILE A 15 4.27 -3.02 -6.88
C ILE A 15 4.29 -3.23 -5.36
N LEU A 16 3.32 -3.98 -4.83
CA LEU A 16 3.25 -4.29 -3.41
C LEU A 16 4.43 -5.16 -2.96
N LYS A 17 4.79 -6.16 -3.78
CA LYS A 17 5.93 -7.04 -3.55
C LYS A 17 7.25 -6.28 -3.63
N GLN A 18 7.38 -5.32 -4.56
CA GLN A 18 8.56 -4.48 -4.71
C GLN A 18 8.73 -3.54 -3.51
N ILE A 19 7.65 -2.90 -3.03
CA ILE A 19 7.69 -2.03 -1.84
C ILE A 19 8.13 -2.81 -0.60
N ILE A 20 7.59 -4.03 -0.41
CA ILE A 20 7.97 -4.90 0.72
C ILE A 20 9.43 -5.33 0.59
N THR A 21 9.85 -5.76 -0.60
CA THR A 21 11.23 -6.19 -0.86
C THR A 21 12.23 -5.04 -0.65
N ASP A 22 11.93 -3.85 -1.18
CA ASP A 22 12.80 -2.68 -1.06
C ASP A 22 12.90 -2.19 0.39
N THR A 23 11.82 -2.28 1.16
CA THR A 23 11.78 -1.88 2.57
C THR A 23 12.56 -2.87 3.44
N VAL A 24 12.39 -4.18 3.21
CA VAL A 24 13.10 -5.24 3.94
C VAL A 24 14.59 -5.26 3.59
N GLN A 25 14.94 -5.16 2.31
CA GLN A 25 16.34 -5.14 1.84
C GLN A 25 17.08 -3.90 2.36
N THR A 26 16.38 -2.76 2.39
CA THR A 26 16.86 -1.48 2.94
C THR A 26 17.23 -1.59 4.42
N GLN A 27 16.45 -2.33 5.21
CA GLN A 27 16.72 -2.51 6.64
C GLN A 27 17.72 -3.65 6.91
N SER A 28 17.77 -4.68 6.06
CA SER A 28 18.79 -5.74 6.12
C SER A 28 20.22 -5.19 5.94
N ASN A 29 20.41 -4.15 5.12
CA ASN A 29 21.70 -3.50 4.97
C ASN A 29 22.12 -2.63 6.17
N LEU A 30 21.21 -2.32 7.10
CA LEU A 30 21.51 -1.64 8.37
C LEU A 30 21.72 -2.63 9.52
N VAL A 31 21.42 -3.92 9.31
CA VAL A 31 21.54 -5.01 10.28
C VAL A 31 22.20 -6.21 9.62
N SER A 32 23.51 -6.13 9.32
CA SER A 32 24.33 -7.33 9.09
C SER A 32 24.82 -7.81 10.47
N ASN A 33 24.47 -9.00 10.96
CA ASN A 33 25.07 -10.26 10.49
C ASN A 33 24.23 -11.54 10.69
N ASP A 34 22.97 -11.50 11.13
CA ASP A 34 22.33 -12.73 11.68
C ASP A 34 21.04 -13.24 11.01
N LEU A 35 20.57 -12.68 9.89
CA LEU A 35 19.27 -13.10 9.35
C LEU A 35 19.34 -13.51 7.87
N GLN A 36 19.37 -14.83 7.65
CA GLN A 36 18.99 -15.41 6.36
C GLN A 36 17.47 -15.17 6.16
N VAL A 37 17.12 -14.29 5.22
CA VAL A 37 15.78 -13.68 5.02
C VAL A 37 14.73 -14.64 4.42
N ASN A 38 14.99 -15.95 4.39
CA ASN A 38 14.14 -16.87 3.62
C ASN A 38 12.92 -17.39 4.39
N ASN A 39 12.71 -17.02 5.67
CA ASN A 39 11.62 -17.61 6.46
C ASN A 39 11.18 -16.79 7.70
N ILE A 40 10.80 -15.52 7.51
CA ILE A 40 10.22 -14.72 8.60
C ILE A 40 8.72 -15.03 8.68
N ASP A 41 8.31 -15.77 9.71
CA ASP A 41 6.91 -15.92 10.13
C ASP A 41 6.30 -14.53 10.42
N ALA A 42 5.06 -14.31 9.96
CA ALA A 42 4.27 -13.11 10.21
C ALA A 42 4.27 -12.70 11.69
N ALA A 43 4.27 -13.64 12.64
CA ALA A 43 4.35 -13.34 14.07
C ALA A 43 5.69 -12.69 14.48
N LYS A 44 6.80 -13.09 13.86
CA LYS A 44 8.12 -12.48 14.08
C LYS A 44 8.23 -11.11 13.43
N ALA A 45 7.64 -10.93 12.25
CA ALA A 45 7.56 -9.63 11.59
C ALA A 45 6.74 -8.62 12.41
N VAL A 46 5.62 -9.05 13.01
CA VAL A 46 4.78 -8.23 13.90
C VAL A 46 5.53 -7.85 15.18
N ASN A 47 6.23 -8.79 15.82
CA ASN A 47 7.02 -8.48 17.03
C ASN A 47 8.20 -7.56 16.73
N PHE A 48 8.85 -7.69 15.57
CA PHE A 48 9.90 -6.78 15.13
C PHE A 48 9.36 -5.38 14.80
N ALA A 49 8.20 -5.30 14.12
CA ALA A 49 7.49 -4.04 13.92
C ALA A 49 7.13 -3.38 15.26
N LYS A 50 6.77 -4.18 16.27
CA LYS A 50 6.46 -3.70 17.63
C LYS A 50 7.69 -3.14 18.36
N LEU A 51 8.86 -3.76 18.21
CA LEU A 51 10.13 -3.23 18.72
C LEU A 51 10.56 -1.95 18.00
N LEU A 52 10.24 -1.82 16.72
CA LEU A 52 10.45 -0.58 15.98
C LEU A 52 9.48 0.52 16.48
N ILE A 53 8.23 0.23 16.86
CA ILE A 53 7.32 1.26 17.40
C ILE A 53 7.88 2.01 18.64
N GLU A 54 8.81 1.41 19.41
CA GLU A 54 9.33 1.97 20.67
C GLU A 54 10.46 3.00 20.50
N ALA A 55 11.05 3.17 19.31
CA ALA A 55 12.08 4.19 19.05
C ALA A 55 11.49 5.36 18.25
N PRO A 56 11.08 6.49 18.88
CA PRO A 56 10.37 7.56 18.20
C PRO A 56 11.22 8.21 17.11
N GLY A 57 10.86 7.98 15.85
CA GLY A 57 11.11 8.92 14.76
C GLY A 57 9.81 9.63 14.47
N SER A 58 9.70 10.91 14.83
CA SER A 58 8.45 11.63 14.58
C SER A 58 8.37 11.99 13.11
N LYS A 59 7.27 11.57 12.48
CA LYS A 59 6.84 12.05 11.16
C LYS A 59 6.84 13.58 11.10
N ASP A 60 6.56 14.25 12.22
CA ASP A 60 6.69 15.69 12.39
C ASP A 60 8.12 16.20 12.21
N ALA A 61 9.13 15.53 12.78
CA ALA A 61 10.52 15.94 12.64
C ALA A 61 11.00 15.79 11.19
N LEU A 62 10.61 14.71 10.49
CA LEU A 62 10.85 14.59 9.05
C LEU A 62 10.12 15.70 8.28
N THR A 63 8.86 15.98 8.62
CA THR A 63 8.07 17.04 7.98
C THR A 63 8.75 18.40 8.11
N GLN A 64 9.23 18.72 9.31
CA GLN A 64 9.93 19.96 9.58
C GLN A 64 11.26 20.03 8.80
N HIS A 65 12.00 18.92 8.74
CA HIS A 65 13.23 18.82 7.96
C HIS A 65 12.99 19.05 6.46
N LEU A 66 11.97 18.40 5.88
CA LEU A 66 11.62 18.56 4.46
C LEU A 66 11.19 19.99 4.14
N LYS A 67 10.47 20.64 5.06
CA LYS A 67 10.09 22.04 4.93
C LYS A 67 11.31 22.96 4.96
N GLN A 68 12.24 22.74 5.90
CA GLN A 68 13.49 23.50 6.01
C GLN A 68 14.43 23.29 4.82
N SER A 69 14.41 22.09 4.24
CA SER A 69 15.18 21.73 3.03
C SER A 69 14.52 22.21 1.73
N GLU A 70 13.46 23.02 1.84
CA GLU A 70 12.70 23.58 0.72
C GLU A 70 12.27 22.53 -0.32
N VAL A 71 11.93 21.32 0.15
CA VAL A 71 11.51 20.23 -0.71
C VAL A 71 10.18 20.59 -1.39
N LYS A 72 10.12 20.36 -2.71
CA LYS A 72 8.94 20.63 -3.53
C LYS A 72 8.40 19.35 -4.12
N PHE A 73 7.08 19.20 -4.10
CA PHE A 73 6.40 18.15 -4.83
C PHE A 73 5.64 18.76 -6.01
N TYR A 74 6.00 18.33 -7.20
CA TYR A 74 5.32 18.69 -8.45
C TYR A 74 4.32 17.58 -8.78
N GLY A 75 3.07 17.94 -9.05
CA GLY A 75 2.04 16.97 -9.40
C GLY A 75 0.83 17.60 -10.06
N PHE A 76 -0.21 16.79 -10.24
CA PHE A 76 -1.43 17.18 -10.94
C PHE A 76 -2.63 17.00 -10.02
N GLU A 77 -3.11 18.10 -9.45
CA GLU A 77 -4.32 18.07 -8.63
C GLU A 77 -5.54 18.32 -9.52
N VAL A 78 -6.50 17.41 -9.45
CA VAL A 78 -7.79 17.51 -10.15
C VAL A 78 -8.86 17.73 -9.10
N TYR A 79 -9.44 18.93 -9.09
CA TYR A 79 -10.67 19.22 -8.35
C TYR A 79 -11.86 18.97 -9.27
N GLY A 80 -12.74 18.04 -8.88
CA GLY A 80 -14.06 17.88 -9.49
C GLY A 80 -14.12 16.95 -10.71
N PHE A 81 -15.23 16.23 -10.77
CA PHE A 81 -15.66 15.40 -11.89
C PHE A 81 -16.55 16.23 -12.83
N GLU A 82 -16.06 17.38 -13.32
CA GLU A 82 -16.81 18.14 -14.31
C GLU A 82 -16.48 17.61 -15.71
N GLY A 83 -17.33 16.71 -16.22
CA GLY A 83 -17.41 16.41 -17.65
C GLY A 83 -16.88 15.06 -18.12
N GLY A 84 -16.76 14.04 -17.27
CA GLY A 84 -16.57 12.64 -17.72
C GLY A 84 -15.29 12.37 -18.52
N GLY A 85 -14.28 13.25 -18.41
CA GLY A 85 -12.94 13.05 -18.98
C GLY A 85 -12.10 12.16 -18.06
N CYS A 86 -11.37 11.21 -18.66
CA CYS A 86 -10.49 10.28 -17.97
C CYS A 86 -9.57 11.02 -16.99
N LEU A 87 -9.45 10.51 -15.75
CA LEU A 87 -8.38 10.89 -14.84
C LEU A 87 -7.07 10.72 -15.63
N CYS A 88 -6.39 11.82 -15.94
CA CYS A 88 -5.06 11.72 -16.50
C CYS A 88 -4.19 11.02 -15.45
N ASP A 89 -3.46 9.97 -15.83
CA ASP A 89 -2.81 8.99 -14.95
C ASP A 89 -2.04 9.63 -13.77
N ASN A 90 -1.43 10.79 -13.99
CA ASN A 90 -0.62 11.51 -13.01
C ASN A 90 -1.39 12.05 -11.78
N SER A 91 -2.71 12.18 -11.86
CA SER A 91 -3.54 12.63 -10.72
C SER A 91 -3.73 11.56 -9.65
N ILE A 92 -3.62 10.28 -10.03
CA ILE A 92 -3.66 9.14 -9.12
C ILE A 92 -2.40 9.15 -8.23
N ASP A 93 -1.24 9.40 -8.84
CA ASP A 93 0.03 9.48 -8.11
C ASP A 93 0.06 10.63 -7.10
N THR A 94 -0.61 11.75 -7.38
CA THR A 94 -0.72 12.86 -6.41
C THR A 94 -1.56 12.45 -5.21
N GLN A 95 -2.68 11.75 -5.43
CA GLN A 95 -3.50 11.21 -4.35
C GLN A 95 -2.77 10.14 -3.55
N LEU A 96 -2.02 9.26 -4.23
CA LEU A 96 -1.20 8.25 -3.57
C LEU A 96 -0.10 8.88 -2.71
N GLN A 97 0.55 9.92 -3.21
CA GLN A 97 1.54 10.68 -2.44
C GLN A 97 0.93 11.32 -1.19
N LYS A 98 -0.27 11.93 -1.31
CA LYS A 98 -1.03 12.46 -0.16
C LYS A 98 -1.33 11.37 0.87
N GLN A 99 -1.72 10.18 0.42
CA GLN A 99 -1.98 9.04 1.32
C GLN A 99 -0.72 8.61 2.08
N TYR A 100 0.43 8.51 1.41
CA TYR A 100 1.68 8.12 2.09
C TYR A 100 2.15 9.13 3.13
N LEU A 101 1.91 10.42 2.92
CA LEU A 101 2.30 11.46 3.87
C LEU A 101 1.21 11.70 4.92
N GLY A 102 -0.05 11.41 4.61
CA GLY A 102 -1.19 11.93 5.35
C GLY A 102 -1.43 13.42 5.06
N GLU A 103 -2.68 13.84 5.22
CA GLU A 103 -3.15 15.20 4.91
C GLU A 103 -2.34 16.28 5.65
N GLU A 104 -2.05 16.06 6.93
CA GLU A 104 -1.35 17.05 7.75
C GLU A 104 0.07 17.33 7.24
N MET A 105 0.87 16.29 7.00
CA MET A 105 2.23 16.45 6.49
C MET A 105 2.20 17.04 5.08
N PHE A 106 1.33 16.53 4.20
CA PHE A 106 1.24 17.02 2.82
C PHE A 106 0.90 18.51 2.79
N SER A 107 -0.01 18.98 3.65
CA SER A 107 -0.40 20.40 3.74
C SER A 107 0.73 21.33 4.19
N LYS A 108 1.76 20.80 4.86
CA LYS A 108 2.93 21.56 5.34
C LYS A 108 4.04 21.66 4.29
N LEU A 109 3.99 20.86 3.22
CA LEU A 109 5.00 20.83 2.16
C LEU A 109 4.62 21.71 0.97
N THR A 110 5.62 22.11 0.18
CA THR A 110 5.39 22.91 -1.02
C THR A 110 4.87 22.01 -2.15
N PHE A 111 3.59 22.12 -2.48
CA PHE A 111 2.99 21.48 -3.64
C PHE A 111 2.86 22.44 -4.82
N ILE A 112 3.34 22.03 -6.00
CA ILE A 112 3.24 22.78 -7.24
C ILE A 112 2.32 22.02 -8.20
N ASN A 113 1.17 22.63 -8.53
CA ASN A 113 0.22 22.06 -9.46
C ASN A 113 0.65 22.34 -10.91
N CYS A 114 1.17 21.31 -11.58
CA CYS A 114 1.68 21.38 -12.95
C CYS A 114 0.61 21.61 -14.03
N LYS A 115 -0.69 21.51 -13.69
CA LYS A 115 -1.76 21.92 -14.61
C LYS A 115 -1.78 23.44 -14.81
N GLN A 116 -1.39 24.19 -13.79
CA GLN A 116 -1.52 25.66 -13.76
C GLN A 116 -0.16 26.37 -13.75
N ASP A 117 0.91 25.70 -13.28
CA ASP A 117 2.21 26.32 -13.12
C ASP A 117 3.16 26.10 -14.31
N SER A 118 3.67 27.21 -14.88
CA SER A 118 4.65 27.19 -15.96
C SER A 118 6.03 26.63 -15.56
N GLN A 119 6.35 26.58 -14.26
CA GLN A 119 7.60 26.04 -13.72
C GLN A 119 7.81 24.58 -14.12
N CYS A 120 6.75 23.78 -14.18
CA CYS A 120 6.86 22.37 -14.58
C CYS A 120 7.36 22.22 -16.02
N ARG A 121 6.83 23.03 -16.96
CA ARG A 121 7.30 23.01 -18.35
C ARG A 121 8.75 23.48 -18.47
N LYS A 122 9.14 24.53 -17.74
CA LYS A 122 10.52 25.05 -17.74
C LYS A 122 11.53 24.00 -17.22
N LYS A 123 11.10 23.16 -16.28
CA LYS A 123 11.92 22.09 -15.68
C LYS A 123 11.75 20.73 -16.39
N ASN A 124 11.02 20.65 -17.51
CA ASN A 124 10.68 19.41 -18.21
C ASN A 124 10.03 18.34 -17.31
N ILE A 125 9.15 18.77 -16.40
CA ILE A 125 8.41 17.90 -15.49
C ILE A 125 7.06 17.56 -16.12
N PHE A 126 6.88 16.28 -16.48
CA PHE A 126 5.66 15.76 -17.11
C PHE A 126 4.91 14.74 -16.24
N SER A 127 5.50 14.36 -15.11
CA SER A 127 4.94 13.40 -14.14
C SER A 127 5.20 13.89 -12.72
N ASN A 128 4.59 13.22 -11.75
CA ASN A 128 4.82 13.48 -10.33
C ASN A 128 6.31 13.43 -10.03
N THR A 129 6.83 14.46 -9.40
CA THR A 129 8.28 14.63 -9.22
C THR A 129 8.57 15.36 -7.92
N TRP A 130 9.55 14.87 -7.18
CA TRP A 130 10.10 15.58 -6.03
C TRP A 130 11.33 16.37 -6.45
N GLU A 131 11.43 17.61 -6.03
CA GLU A 131 12.69 18.36 -6.06
C GLU A 131 13.24 18.42 -4.65
N VAL A 132 14.42 17.82 -4.48
CA VAL A 132 15.14 17.77 -3.21
C VAL A 132 16.57 18.21 -3.48
N ASN A 133 17.03 19.25 -2.78
CA ASN A 133 18.36 19.83 -2.96
C ASN A 133 18.66 20.17 -4.44
N GLY A 134 17.67 20.70 -5.16
CA GLY A 134 17.75 21.08 -6.58
C GLY A 134 17.76 19.91 -7.58
N LYS A 135 17.72 18.65 -7.12
CA LYS A 135 17.65 17.46 -7.97
C LYS A 135 16.21 16.97 -8.11
N LEU A 136 15.85 16.51 -9.31
CA LEU A 136 14.52 15.99 -9.63
C LEU A 136 14.47 14.47 -9.49
N TYR A 137 13.49 13.99 -8.73
CA TYR A 137 13.23 12.57 -8.44
C TYR A 137 11.81 12.20 -8.87
N PRO A 138 11.64 11.57 -10.04
CA PRO A 138 10.32 11.20 -10.57
C PRO A 138 9.60 10.16 -9.72
N GLY A 139 8.28 10.19 -9.75
CA GLY A 139 7.37 9.25 -9.12
C GLY A 139 7.11 9.52 -7.64
N VAL A 140 6.18 8.75 -7.09
CA VAL A 140 5.79 8.78 -5.67
C VAL A 140 6.95 8.33 -4.77
N LYS A 141 7.01 8.87 -3.55
CA LYS A 141 8.02 8.54 -2.53
C LYS A 141 7.35 8.27 -1.18
N ASN A 142 7.78 7.21 -0.50
CA ASN A 142 7.42 6.96 0.89
C ASN A 142 8.29 7.79 1.86
N LEU A 143 7.96 7.78 3.16
CA LEU A 143 8.67 8.57 4.19
C LEU A 143 10.17 8.21 4.29
N ILE A 144 10.52 6.93 4.16
CA ILE A 144 11.93 6.47 4.21
C ILE A 144 12.71 7.00 3.00
N GLN A 145 12.12 6.93 1.82
CA GLN A 145 12.72 7.47 0.60
C GLN A 145 12.92 8.98 0.71
N LEU A 146 11.92 9.73 1.21
CA LEU A 146 12.05 11.16 1.41
C LEU A 146 13.14 11.50 2.44
N ALA A 147 13.18 10.79 3.57
CA ALA A 147 14.22 10.97 4.58
C ALA A 147 15.63 10.78 3.99
N ARG A 148 15.82 9.71 3.20
CA ARG A 148 17.10 9.45 2.51
C ARG A 148 17.46 10.51 1.51
N LEU A 149 16.51 10.87 0.63
CA LEU A 149 16.74 11.86 -0.43
C LEU A 149 17.03 13.25 0.13
N SER A 150 16.41 13.60 1.26
CA SER A 150 16.63 14.87 1.94
C SER A 150 17.79 14.84 2.92
N GLU A 151 18.56 13.75 3.00
CA GLU A 151 19.67 13.59 3.94
C GLU A 151 19.25 13.82 5.41
N TYR A 152 18.03 13.43 5.76
CA TYR A 152 17.49 13.53 7.12
C TYR A 152 18.33 12.66 8.07
N GLN A 153 18.84 13.25 9.14
CA GLN A 153 19.71 12.55 10.11
C GLN A 153 18.95 12.00 11.33
N GLY A 154 17.66 12.30 11.43
CA GLY A 154 16.84 11.79 12.53
C GLY A 154 16.43 10.33 12.36
N SER A 155 15.65 9.84 13.32
CA SER A 155 15.17 8.47 13.28
C SER A 155 14.26 8.24 12.07
N HIS A 156 14.60 7.21 11.27
CA HIS A 156 13.81 6.78 10.11
C HIS A 156 12.66 5.84 10.48
N ASN A 157 12.35 5.80 11.78
CA ASN A 157 11.40 4.88 12.33
C ASN A 157 10.00 5.49 12.29
N PHE A 158 9.46 5.55 11.08
CA PHE A 158 8.10 6.01 10.83
C PHE A 158 7.13 4.86 11.13
N ALA A 159 6.99 4.54 12.42
CA ALA A 159 6.22 3.43 12.96
C ALA A 159 4.79 3.32 12.40
N GLU A 160 4.17 4.45 12.05
CA GLU A 160 2.84 4.50 11.40
C GLU A 160 2.77 3.70 10.09
N VAL A 161 3.85 3.70 9.30
CA VAL A 161 3.90 2.96 8.00
C VAL A 161 3.88 1.45 8.23
N PHE A 162 4.45 0.98 9.34
CA PHE A 162 4.49 -0.43 9.68
C PHE A 162 3.19 -0.90 10.33
N ILE A 163 2.49 -0.04 11.08
CA ILE A 163 1.17 -0.35 11.65
C ILE A 163 0.14 -0.52 10.52
N ASP A 164 0.06 0.43 9.58
CA ASP A 164 -0.88 0.34 8.46
C ASP A 164 -0.62 -0.90 7.59
N MET A 165 0.66 -1.23 7.37
CA MET A 165 1.04 -2.42 6.61
C MET A 165 0.75 -3.71 7.39
N ALA A 166 1.01 -3.74 8.70
CA ALA A 166 0.70 -4.87 9.56
C ALA A 166 -0.81 -5.12 9.64
N GLU A 167 -1.62 -4.07 9.79
CA GLU A 167 -3.07 -4.17 9.76
C GLU A 167 -3.60 -4.66 8.42
N ALA A 168 -3.01 -4.19 7.31
CA ALA A 168 -3.38 -4.64 5.97
C ALA A 168 -3.05 -6.13 5.77
N LEU A 169 -1.91 -6.59 6.27
CA LEU A 169 -1.51 -8.00 6.25
C LEU A 169 -2.41 -8.86 7.14
N GLU A 170 -2.80 -8.38 8.32
CA GLU A 170 -3.74 -9.08 9.20
C GLU A 170 -5.14 -9.20 8.57
N LYS A 171 -5.63 -8.10 7.97
CA LYS A 171 -6.91 -8.10 7.23
C LYS A 171 -6.87 -9.06 6.04
N LYS A 172 -5.73 -9.14 5.34
CA LYS A 172 -5.52 -10.10 4.24
C LYS A 172 -5.56 -11.55 4.74
N ALA A 173 -4.85 -11.87 5.83
CA ALA A 173 -4.84 -13.22 6.39
C ALA A 173 -6.25 -13.68 6.80
N LYS A 174 -7.02 -12.81 7.47
CA LYS A 174 -8.43 -13.09 7.82
C LYS A 174 -9.31 -13.29 6.60
N PHE A 175 -9.04 -12.57 5.51
CA PHE A 175 -9.78 -12.72 4.26
C PHE A 175 -9.45 -14.05 3.54
N GLU A 176 -8.18 -14.47 3.55
CA GLU A 176 -7.76 -15.77 3.00
C GLU A 176 -8.36 -16.94 3.79
N GLU A 177 -8.39 -16.84 5.12
CA GLU A 177 -9.06 -17.84 5.98
C GLU A 177 -10.58 -17.90 5.69
N ALA A 178 -11.23 -16.75 5.50
CA ALA A 178 -12.65 -16.69 5.15
C ALA A 178 -12.93 -17.29 3.76
N LEU A 179 -12.03 -17.14 2.80
CA LEU A 179 -12.11 -17.77 1.48
C LEU A 179 -12.01 -19.29 1.58
N GLU A 180 -11.08 -19.81 2.37
CA GLU A 180 -10.93 -21.25 2.58
C GLU A 180 -12.18 -21.85 3.25
N LYS A 181 -12.70 -21.19 4.29
CA LYS A 181 -13.97 -21.60 4.94
C LYS A 181 -15.14 -21.62 3.97
N LYS A 182 -15.22 -20.62 3.07
CA LYS A 182 -16.27 -20.57 2.04
C LYS A 182 -16.16 -21.73 1.06
N ALA A 183 -14.95 -22.07 0.61
CA ALA A 183 -14.74 -23.19 -0.31
C ALA A 183 -15.17 -24.53 0.31
N LYS A 184 -14.83 -24.79 1.57
CA LYS A 184 -15.25 -26.00 2.30
C LYS A 184 -16.76 -26.08 2.48
N LEU A 185 -17.42 -24.95 2.70
CA LEU A 185 -18.88 -24.89 2.80
C LEU A 185 -19.57 -25.23 1.47
N GLU A 186 -19.05 -24.71 0.36
CA GLU A 186 -19.57 -25.01 -0.99
C GLU A 186 -19.40 -26.50 -1.34
N GLU A 187 -18.27 -27.10 -0.97
CA GLU A 187 -18.04 -28.55 -1.13
C GLU A 187 -19.03 -29.39 -0.31
N ALA A 188 -19.23 -29.05 0.96
CA ALA A 188 -20.19 -29.72 1.83
C ALA A 188 -21.64 -29.61 1.30
N GLN A 189 -22.01 -28.46 0.73
CA GLN A 189 -23.32 -28.26 0.12
C GLN A 189 -23.52 -29.13 -1.12
N MET A 190 -22.49 -29.31 -1.96
CA MET A 190 -22.56 -30.21 -3.11
C MET A 190 -22.75 -31.66 -2.69
N LEU A 191 -21.97 -32.13 -1.71
CA LEU A 191 -22.10 -33.50 -1.18
C LEU A 191 -23.49 -33.75 -0.59
N TYR A 192 -24.04 -32.78 0.14
CA TYR A 192 -25.39 -32.87 0.68
C TYR A 192 -26.46 -32.94 -0.42
N ALA A 193 -26.34 -32.12 -1.46
CA ALA A 193 -27.24 -32.15 -2.61
C ALA A 193 -27.21 -33.50 -3.35
N ASP A 194 -26.03 -34.12 -3.47
CA ASP A 194 -25.89 -35.42 -4.12
C ASP A 194 -26.43 -36.57 -3.26
N ALA A 195 -26.25 -36.51 -1.94
CA ALA A 195 -26.89 -37.44 -1.01
C ALA A 195 -28.43 -37.38 -1.11
N GLN A 196 -29.01 -36.18 -1.17
CA GLN A 196 -30.46 -36.03 -1.35
C GLN A 196 -30.96 -36.64 -2.68
N LYS A 197 -30.21 -36.50 -3.78
CA LYS A 197 -30.57 -37.12 -5.06
C LYS A 197 -30.55 -38.65 -4.98
N LEU A 198 -29.56 -39.22 -4.27
CA LEU A 198 -29.46 -40.67 -4.04
C LEU A 198 -30.65 -41.20 -3.24
N ASP A 199 -31.04 -40.52 -2.15
CA ASP A 199 -32.20 -40.89 -1.34
C ASP A 199 -33.50 -40.88 -2.16
N ILE A 200 -33.71 -39.84 -2.98
CA ILE A 200 -34.87 -39.75 -3.88
C ILE A 200 -34.85 -40.90 -4.90
N SER A 201 -33.68 -41.22 -5.48
CA SER A 201 -33.55 -42.32 -6.44
C SER A 201 -33.84 -43.67 -5.80
N LEU A 202 -33.37 -43.89 -4.56
CA LEU A 202 -33.59 -45.13 -3.82
C LEU A 202 -35.08 -45.30 -3.49
N ALA A 203 -35.73 -44.24 -3.00
CA ALA A 203 -37.17 -44.24 -2.72
C ALA A 203 -38.01 -44.56 -3.97
N ASN A 204 -37.66 -43.98 -5.12
CA ASN A 204 -38.33 -44.25 -6.40
C ASN A 204 -38.13 -45.67 -6.93
N ASN A 205 -36.99 -46.31 -6.63
CA ASN A 205 -36.75 -47.69 -7.03
C ASN A 205 -37.47 -48.69 -6.11
N LEU A 206 -37.60 -48.36 -4.81
CA LEU A 206 -38.34 -49.16 -3.85
C LEU A 206 -39.86 -49.15 -4.12
N SER A 207 -40.41 -48.03 -4.60
CA SER A 207 -41.84 -47.92 -4.94
C SER A 207 -42.24 -48.62 -6.25
N LYS A 208 -41.27 -48.99 -7.10
CA LYS A 208 -41.48 -49.69 -8.38
C LYS A 208 -41.33 -51.21 -8.29
N LYS A 209 -41.05 -51.75 -7.10
CA LYS A 209 -40.96 -53.20 -6.89
C LYS A 209 -42.39 -53.75 -6.71
N PRO A 210 -42.87 -54.66 -7.58
CA PRO A 210 -44.21 -55.23 -7.53
C PRO A 210 -44.41 -56.15 -6.33
#